data_AF-A0A820LA95-F1
#
_entry.id   AF-A0A820LA95-F1
#
_cell.length_a   1.000
_cell.length_b   1.000
_cell.length_c   1.000
_cell.angle_alpha   90.00
_cell.angle_beta   90.00
_cell.angle_gamma   90.00
#
_symmetry.space_group_name_H-M   'P 1'
#
loop_
_entity.id
_entity.type
_entity.pdbx_description
1 polymer ?
#
loop_
_entity_poly.entity_id
_entity_poly.type
_entity_poly.pdbx_seq_one_letter_code
_entity_poly.pdbx_strand_id
1 'polypeptide(L)' 'VTTYAGVLPNALNVLYVDTVGFIADIPTTLIEAFRATLNDAIDAHLIIHVCDISHPDYVVQYKTV' A
#
# COMPACT_ATOMS: atom_id res chain seq x y z
N VAL A 1 -6.21 -0.94 -8.15
CA VAL A 1 -6.39 -1.63 -6.85
C VAL A 1 -6.98 -2.98 -7.14
N THR A 2 -6.33 -4.03 -6.65
CA THR A 2 -6.85 -5.40 -6.77
C THR A 2 -7.29 -5.85 -5.39
N THR A 3 -8.50 -6.40 -5.27
CA THR A 3 -9.01 -6.89 -3.99
C THR A 3 -9.15 -8.40 -4.01
N TYR A 4 -8.78 -9.05 -2.90
CA TYR A 4 -8.86 -10.48 -2.74
C TYR A 4 -9.44 -10.84 -1.38
N ALA A 5 -10.53 -11.61 -1.36
CA ALA A 5 -11.12 -12.09 -0.12
C ALA A 5 -10.33 -13.30 0.40
N GLY A 6 -10.11 -13.36 1.71
CA GLY A 6 -9.49 -14.52 2.34
C GLY A 6 -9.92 -14.72 3.78
N VAL A 7 -9.40 -15.78 4.38
CA VAL A 7 -9.72 -16.18 5.75
C VAL A 7 -8.41 -16.34 6.52
N LEU A 8 -8.30 -15.67 7.67
CA LEU A 8 -7.14 -15.80 8.55
C LEU A 8 -7.19 -17.12 9.36
N PRO A 9 -6.06 -17.57 9.93
CA PRO A 9 -6.03 -18.82 10.72
C PRO A 9 -6.99 -18.85 11.92
N ASN A 10 -7.39 -17.68 12.42
CA ASN A 10 -8.40 -17.53 13.48
C ASN A 10 -9.85 -17.51 12.95
N ALA A 11 -10.07 -17.92 11.69
CA ALA A 11 -11.35 -17.91 10.98
C ALA A 11 -11.97 -16.52 10.74
N LEU A 12 -11.21 -15.44 10.88
CA LEU A 12 -11.68 -14.11 10.54
C LEU A 12 -11.65 -13.91 9.01
N ASN A 13 -12.78 -13.49 8.45
CA ASN A 13 -12.85 -13.06 7.05
C ASN A 13 -12.15 -11.70 6.89
N VAL A 14 -11.28 -11.59 5.90
CA VAL A 14 -10.53 -10.38 5.59
C VAL A 14 -10.57 -10.09 4.10
N LEU A 15 -10.38 -8.81 3.77
CA LEU A 15 -10.15 -8.35 2.41
C LEU A 15 -8.71 -7.87 2.31
N TYR A 16 -7.93 -8.52 1.46
CA TYR A 16 -6.62 -8.05 1.07
C TYR A 16 -6.78 -7.05 -0.06
N VAL A 17 -6.18 -5.88 0.11
CA VAL A 17 -6.25 -4.80 -0.88
C VAL A 17 -4.83 -4.53 -1.35
N ASP A 18 -4.56 -4.83 -2.61
CA ASP A 18 -3.31 -4.52 -3.29
C ASP A 18 -3.37 -3.08 -3.81
N THR A 19 -2.61 -2.21 -3.14
CA THR A 19 -2.53 -0.79 -3.44
C THR A 19 -1.42 -0.51 -4.45
N VAL A 20 -1.46 0.67 -5.05
CA VAL A 20 -0.28 1.18 -5.77
C VAL A 20 0.85 1.41 -4.77
N GLY A 21 2.07 1.00 -5.12
CA GLY A 21 3.27 1.29 -4.31
C GLY A 21 3.64 2.77 -4.39
N PHE A 22 4.41 3.29 -3.46
CA PHE A 22 4.82 4.69 -3.47
C PHE A 22 5.72 4.99 -4.67
N ILE A 23 5.40 6.05 -5.41
CA ILE A 23 6.16 6.51 -6.59
C ILE A 23 6.71 7.90 -6.29
N ALA A 24 8.02 8.06 -6.48
CA ALA A 24 8.66 9.37 -6.49
C ALA A 24 8.36 10.11 -7.81
N ASP A 25 8.24 11.43 -7.76
CA ASP A 25 8.04 12.30 -8.94
C ASP A 25 6.78 11.97 -9.77
N ILE A 26 5.65 11.70 -9.09
CA ILE A 26 4.36 11.51 -9.76
C ILE A 26 3.98 12.80 -10.54
N PRO A 27 3.66 12.70 -11.84
CA PRO A 27 3.12 13.82 -12.60
C PRO A 27 1.85 14.37 -11.93
N THR A 28 1.73 15.69 -11.85
CA THR A 28 0.60 16.35 -11.17
C THR A 28 -0.77 15.90 -11.68
N THR A 29 -0.86 15.52 -12.95
CA THR A 29 -2.06 15.01 -13.61
C THR A 29 -2.52 13.64 -13.08
N LEU A 30 -1.64 12.88 -12.43
CA LEU A 30 -1.90 11.54 -11.91
C LEU A 30 -2.09 11.50 -10.39
N ILE A 31 -1.86 12.62 -9.69
CA ILE A 31 -1.99 12.71 -8.22
C ILE A 31 -3.41 12.34 -7.76
N GLU A 32 -4.43 12.82 -8.46
CA GLU A 32 -5.84 12.56 -8.08
C GLU A 32 -6.23 11.08 -8.25
N ALA A 33 -5.75 10.43 -9.32
CA ALA A 33 -5.96 9.00 -9.51
C ALA A 33 -5.25 8.17 -8.43
N PHE A 34 -4.11 8.65 -7.93
CA PHE A 34 -3.36 8.00 -6.86
C PHE A 34 -4.03 8.13 -5.50
N ARG A 35 -4.54 9.33 -5.18
CA ARG A 35 -5.28 9.62 -3.95
C ARG A 35 -6.48 8.70 -3.75
N ALA A 36 -7.23 8.41 -4.81
CA ALA A 36 -8.37 7.51 -4.75
C ALA A 36 -7.98 6.12 -4.22
N THR A 37 -6.80 5.61 -4.59
CA THR A 37 -6.31 4.30 -4.15
C THR A 37 -5.65 4.31 -2.76
N LEU A 38 -5.21 5.49 -2.29
CA LEU A 38 -4.75 5.67 -0.91
C LEU A 38 -5.91 5.78 0.08
N ASN A 39 -7.10 6.20 -0.36
CA ASN A 39 -8.28 6.21 0.51
C ASN A 39 -8.62 4.81 1.05
N ASP A 40 -8.46 3.77 0.22
CA ASP A 40 -8.68 2.39 0.67
C ASP A 40 -7.74 2.00 1.82
N ALA A 41 -6.54 2.60 1.88
CA ALA A 41 -5.60 2.41 2.99
C ALA A 41 -6.01 3.20 4.24
N ILE A 42 -6.64 4.37 4.09
CA ILE A 42 -7.14 5.15 5.23
C ILE A 42 -8.20 4.38 6.02
N ASP A 43 -9.08 3.67 5.31
CA ASP A 43 -10.17 2.89 5.92
C ASP A 43 -9.72 1.49 6.40
N ALA A 44 -8.47 1.10 6.14
CA ALA A 44 -7.97 -0.21 6.48
C ALA A 44 -7.74 -0.36 7.99
N HIS A 45 -8.18 -1.50 8.54
CA HIS A 45 -7.91 -1.86 9.94
C HIS A 45 -6.42 -2.18 10.21
N LEU A 46 -5.68 -2.55 9.17
CA LEU A 46 -4.27 -2.91 9.24
C LEU A 46 -3.58 -2.50 7.93
N ILE A 47 -2.42 -1.85 8.06
CA ILE A 47 -1.53 -1.55 6.95
C ILE A 47 -0.30 -2.44 7.01
N ILE A 48 0.04 -3.04 5.88
CA ILE A 48 1.27 -3.80 5.70
C ILE A 48 2.21 -2.98 4.83
N HIS A 49 3.25 -2.42 5.42
CA HIS A 49 4.32 -1.73 4.70
C HIS A 49 5.38 -2.75 4.28
N VAL A 50 5.47 -3.02 2.97
CA VAL A 50 6.49 -3.90 2.38
C VAL A 50 7.66 -3.04 1.92
N CYS A 51 8.89 -3.42 2.32
CA CYS A 51 10.12 -2.71 1.96
C CYS A 51 11.13 -3.69 1.36
N ASP A 52 11.79 -3.29 0.26
CA ASP A 52 12.87 -4.06 -0.35
C ASP A 52 14.20 -3.79 0.36
N ILE A 53 14.64 -4.75 1.18
CA ILE A 53 15.89 -4.67 1.95
C ILE A 53 17.14 -4.80 1.09
N SER A 54 17.02 -5.25 -0.15
CA SER A 54 18.15 -5.39 -1.07
C SER A 54 18.55 -4.05 -1.70
N HIS A 55 17.64 -3.06 -1.66
CA HIS A 55 17.90 -1.72 -2.16
C HIS A 55 18.90 -0.99 -1.25
N PRO A 56 20.02 -0.43 -1.76
CA PRO A 56 21.01 0.27 -0.94
C PRO A 56 20.42 1.38 -0.07
N ASP A 57 19.39 2.05 -0.58
CA ASP A 57 18.69 3.16 0.08
C ASP A 57 17.41 2.76 0.85
N TYR A 58 17.21 1.47 1.18
CA TYR A 58 15.97 0.99 1.81
C TYR A 58 15.60 1.76 3.11
N VAL A 59 16.60 2.20 3.88
CA VAL A 59 16.39 2.98 5.12
C VAL A 59 15.75 4.34 4.83
N VAL A 60 16.14 4.98 3.73
CA VAL A 60 15.56 6.26 3.32
C VAL A 60 14.13 6.03 2.84
N GLN A 61 13.92 5.04 1.96
CA GLN A 61 12.61 4.69 1.45
C GLN A 61 11.64 4.33 2.59
N TYR A 62 12.09 3.58 3.59
CA TYR A 62 11.27 3.22 4.75
C TYR A 62 10.88 4.42 5.62
N LYS A 63 11.74 5.44 5.73
CA LYS A 63 11.51 6.60 6.61
C LYS A 63 10.68 7.71 5.97
N THR A 64 10.68 7.81 4.65
CA THR A 64 10.02 8.89 3.91
C THR A 64 8.55 8.59 3.60
N VAL A 65 8.12 7.36 3.87
CA VAL A 65 6.84 6.78 3.48
C VAL A 65 6.04 6.43 4.73
#